data_AF-A4N2V1-F1
#
_entry.id   AF-A4N2V1-F1
#
_cell.length_a   1.000
_cell.length_b   1.000
_cell.length_c   1.000
_cell.angle_alpha   90.00
_cell.angle_beta   90.00
_cell.angle_gamma   90.00
#
_symmetry.space_group_name_H-M   'P 1'
#
loop_
_entity.id
_entity.type
_entity.pdbx_description
1 polymer ?
#
loop_
_entity_poly.entity_id
_entity_poly.type
_entity_poly.pdbx_seq_one_letter_code
_entity_poly.pdbx_strand_id
1 'polypeptide(L)' 'MKLSINEIKARSDEKRGVKSKSYKLPLATIAEIEQLSKQHDIPQNQLIIQAVELWKQSR' A
#
# COMPACT_ATOMS: atom_id res chain seq x y z
N MET A 1 4.23 -29.55 8.41
CA MET A 1 4.99 -28.28 8.47
C MET A 1 4.12 -27.23 9.14
N LYS A 2 4.58 -26.61 10.23
CA LYS A 2 3.83 -25.55 10.92
C LYS A 2 4.14 -24.24 10.19
N LEU A 3 3.14 -23.65 9.53
CA LEU A 3 3.29 -22.38 8.83
C LEU A 3 3.72 -21.30 9.82
N SER A 4 4.67 -20.46 9.43
CA SER A 4 5.04 -19.27 10.19
C SER A 4 3.86 -18.32 10.28
N ILE A 5 3.82 -17.50 11.34
CA ILE A 5 2.78 -16.48 11.55
C ILE A 5 2.69 -15.55 10.34
N ASN A 6 3.82 -15.26 9.70
CA ASN A 6 3.87 -14.42 8.50
C ASN A 6 3.21 -15.10 7.30
N GLU A 7 3.37 -16.42 7.14
CA GLU A 7 2.72 -17.18 6.06
C GLU A 7 1.20 -17.29 6.28
N ILE A 8 0.77 -17.41 7.54
CA ILE A 8 -0.66 -17.39 7.89
C ILE A 8 -1.28 -16.03 7.56
N LYS A 9 -0.62 -14.93 7.93
CA LYS A 9 -1.09 -13.57 7.63
C LYS A 9 -1.13 -13.32 6.12
N ALA A 10 -0.07 -13.67 5.39
CA ALA A 10 -0.02 -13.54 3.94
C ALA A 10 -1.16 -14.30 3.24
N ARG A 11 -1.43 -15.55 3.65
CA ARG A 11 -2.58 -16.31 3.11
C ARG A 11 -3.93 -15.68 3.45
N SER A 12 -4.07 -15.09 4.64
CA SER A 12 -5.29 -14.39 5.04
C SER A 12 -5.51 -13.12 4.22
N ASP A 13 -4.44 -12.36 3.99
CA ASP A 13 -4.46 -11.16 3.15
C ASP A 13 -4.81 -11.53 1.71
N GLU A 14 -4.18 -12.58 1.17
CA GLU A 14 -4.45 -13.07 -0.19
C GLU A 14 -5.91 -13.54 -0.34
N LYS A 15 -6.49 -14.19 0.67
CA LYS A 15 -7.92 -14.53 0.69
C LYS A 15 -8.83 -13.30 0.67
N ARG A 16 -8.38 -12.17 1.21
CA ARG A 16 -9.07 -10.87 1.17
C ARG A 16 -8.73 -10.06 -0.08
N GLY A 17 -7.97 -10.64 -1.03
CA GLY A 17 -7.57 -10.00 -2.28
C GLY A 17 -6.47 -8.95 -2.14
N VAL A 18 -5.79 -8.88 -0.99
CA VAL A 18 -4.72 -7.91 -0.72
C VAL A 18 -3.38 -8.63 -0.52
N LYS A 19 -2.28 -7.98 -0.89
CA LYS A 19 -0.94 -8.55 -0.74
C LYS A 19 0.06 -7.46 -0.42
N SER A 20 0.99 -7.74 0.48
CA SER A 20 2.12 -6.85 0.75
C SER A 20 3.00 -6.75 -0.50
N LYS A 21 3.24 -5.51 -0.96
CA LYS A 21 4.11 -5.24 -2.11
C LYS A 21 5.11 -4.16 -1.75
N SER A 22 6.38 -4.46 -1.98
CA SER A 22 7.50 -3.59 -1.60
C SER A 22 8.17 -3.08 -2.87
N TYR A 23 8.41 -1.77 -2.94
CA TYR A 23 9.15 -1.12 -4.01
C TYR A 23 10.22 -0.21 -3.43
N LYS A 24 11.27 0.06 -4.20
CA LYS A 24 12.23 1.11 -3.87
C LYS A 24 11.71 2.42 -4.44
N LEU A 25 11.62 3.44 -3.59
CA LEU A 25 11.21 4.80 -3.95
C LEU A 25 12.28 5.79 -3.48
N PRO A 26 12.40 6.97 -4.12
CA PRO A 26 13.20 8.05 -3.59
C PRO A 26 12.74 8.47 -2.18
N LEU A 27 13.68 8.81 -1.31
CA LEU A 27 13.37 9.23 0.07
C LEU A 27 12.43 10.44 0.12
N ALA A 28 12.62 11.41 -0.79
CA ALA A 28 11.76 12.57 -0.90
C ALA A 28 10.29 12.18 -1.20
N THR A 29 10.09 11.23 -2.12
CA THR A 29 8.75 10.73 -2.46
C THR A 29 8.12 9.99 -1.29
N ILE A 30 8.89 9.22 -0.51
CA ILE A 30 8.38 8.55 0.70
C ILE A 30 7.90 9.59 1.71
N ALA A 31 8.71 10.61 1.99
CA ALA A 31 8.34 11.68 2.91
C ALA A 31 7.07 12.42 2.48
N GLU A 32 6.90 12.66 1.18
CA GLU A 32 5.71 13.28 0.60
C GLU A 32 4.46 12.39 0.77
N ILE A 33 4.57 11.08 0.49
CA ILE A 33 3.49 10.10 0.73
C ILE A 33 3.08 10.10 2.20
N GLU A 34 4.06 10.09 3.12
CA GLU A 34 3.80 10.12 4.56
C GLU A 34 3.11 11.42 5.00
N GLN A 35 3.56 12.56 4.48
CA GLN A 35 2.96 13.86 4.79
C GLN A 35 1.53 13.95 4.27
N LEU A 36 1.28 13.56 3.02
CA LEU A 36 -0.05 13.57 2.41
C LEU A 36 -1.01 12.62 3.12
N SER A 37 -0.55 11.42 3.44
CA SER A 37 -1.31 10.44 4.22
C SER A 37 -1.76 11.01 5.57
N LYS A 38 -0.86 11.69 6.30
CA LYS A 38 -1.18 12.36 7.56
C LYS A 38 -2.11 13.56 7.38
N GLN A 39 -1.84 14.40 6.38
CA GLN A 39 -2.64 15.61 6.11
C GLN A 39 -4.10 15.27 5.79
N HIS A 40 -4.33 14.18 5.06
CA HIS A 40 -5.65 13.74 4.65
C HIS A 40 -6.28 12.69 5.57
N ASP A 41 -5.62 12.33 6.67
CA ASP A 41 -6.03 11.29 7.62
C ASP A 41 -6.42 9.96 6.94
N ILE A 42 -5.63 9.56 5.93
CA ILE A 42 -5.82 8.29 5.21
C ILE A 42 -4.57 7.43 5.27
N PRO A 43 -4.70 6.09 5.33
CA PRO A 43 -3.57 5.19 5.19
C PRO A 43 -2.80 5.39 3.87
N GLN A 44 -1.47 5.22 3.90
CA GLN A 44 -0.62 5.38 2.70
C GLN A 44 -1.03 4.47 1.54
N ASN A 45 -1.48 3.23 1.81
CA ASN A 45 -1.96 2.34 0.75
C ASN A 45 -3.20 2.91 0.05
N GLN A 46 -4.10 3.57 0.79
CA GLN A 46 -5.28 4.23 0.25
C GLN A 46 -4.89 5.44 -0.60
N LEU A 47 -3.89 6.22 -0.19
CA LEU A 47 -3.33 7.31 -1.00
C LEU A 47 -2.81 6.79 -2.35
N ILE A 48 -2.07 5.67 -2.35
CA ILE A 48 -1.54 5.06 -3.57
C ILE A 48 -2.66 4.52 -4.47
N ILE A 49 -3.72 3.91 -3.89
CA ILE A 49 -4.88 3.45 -4.66
C ILE A 49 -5.55 4.64 -5.38
N GLN A 50 -5.80 5.74 -4.65
CA GLN A 50 -6.40 6.95 -5.22
C GLN A 50 -5.52 7.53 -6.35
N ALA A 51 -4.19 7.59 -6.15
CA ALA A 51 -3.27 8.07 -7.19
C ALA A 51 -3.36 7.24 -8.48
N VAL A 52 -3.52 5.91 -8.38
CA VAL A 52 -3.71 5.03 -9.54
C VAL A 52 -5.06 5.27 -10.21
N GLU A 53 -6.13 5.52 -9.46
CA GLU A 53 -7.45 5.84 -10.01
C GLU A 53 -7.46 7.18 -10.75
N LEU A 54 -6.86 8.22 -10.16
CA LEU A 54 -6.66 9.53 -10.81
C LEU A 54 -5.85 9.42 -12.09
N TRP A 55 -4.80 8.59 -12.10
CA TRP A 55 -4.01 8.34 -13.30
C TRP A 55 -4.84 7.70 -14.43
N LYS A 56 -5.74 6.76 -14.10
CA LYS A 56 -6.65 6.14 -15.07
C LYS A 56 -7.67 7.12 -15.64
N GLN A 57 -8.17 8.06 -14.84
CA GLN A 57 -9.14 9.07 -15.29
C GLN A 57 -8.53 10.13 -16.20
N SER A 58 -7.22 10.36 -16.08
CA SER A 58 -6.49 11.35 -16.86
C SER A 58 -6.06 10.84 -18.25
N ARG A 59 -6.50 9.64 -18.65
CA ARG A 59 -6.21 9.00 -19.94
C ARG A 59 -7.44 8.31 -20.50
#